data_AF-A0A7W8VZV5-F1
#
_entry.id   AF-A0A7W8VZV5-F1
#
_cell.length_a   1.000
_cell.length_b   1.000
_cell.length_c   1.000
_cell.angle_alpha   90.00
_cell.angle_beta   90.00
_cell.angle_gamma   90.00
#
_symmetry.space_group_name_H-M   'P 1'
#
loop_
_entity.id
_entity.type
_entity.pdbx_description
1 polymer ?
#
loop_
_entity_poly.entity_id
_entity_poly.type
_entity_poly.pdbx_seq_one_letter_code
_entity_poly.pdbx_strand_id
1 'polypeptide(L)' 'MTDEEALSKVRGAFRSVKKEVGDNKHAIREVLKTRRDEDRDLFEAFKQVGQLMQRTQQGH' A
#
# COMPACT_ATOMS: atom_id res chain seq x y z
N MET A 1 -13.61 -3.87 4.30
CA MET A 1 -12.78 -3.57 3.13
C MET A 1 -12.63 -4.84 2.31
N THR A 2 -13.02 -4.77 1.04
CA THR A 2 -12.80 -5.82 0.04
C THR A 2 -11.38 -5.74 -0.51
N ASP A 3 -10.92 -6.80 -1.18
CA ASP A 3 -9.58 -6.83 -1.79
C ASP A 3 -9.41 -5.72 -2.84
N GLU A 4 -10.47 -5.40 -3.57
CA GLU A 4 -10.47 -4.31 -4.57
C GLU A 4 -10.34 -2.93 -3.90
N GLU A 5 -11.06 -2.70 -2.80
CA GLU A 5 -10.95 -1.47 -2.02
C GLU A 5 -9.53 -1.30 -1.44
N ALA A 6 -8.95 -2.37 -0.89
CA ALA A 6 -7.60 -2.36 -0.36
C ALA A 6 -6.55 -2.04 -1.44
N LEU A 7 -6.65 -2.69 -2.61
CA LEU A 7 -5.79 -2.42 -3.76
C LEU A 7 -5.92 -0.98 -4.26
N SER A 8 -7.16 -0.48 -4.36
CA SER A 8 -7.44 0.90 -4.78
C SER A 8 -6.78 1.90 -3.82
N LYS A 9 -6.94 1.68 -2.51
CA LYS A 9 -6.39 2.56 -1.47
C LYS A 9 -4.86 2.55 -1.45
N VAL A 10 -4.23 1.38 -1.50
CA VAL A 10 -2.76 1.27 -1.59
C VAL A 10 -2.22 1.92 -2.86
N ARG A 11 -2.86 1.71 -4.01
CA ARG A 11 -2.47 2.36 -5.28
C ARG A 11 -2.64 3.87 -5.23
N GLY A 12 -3.72 4.36 -4.60
CA GLY A 12 -3.98 5.79 -4.39
C GLY A 12 -2.87 6.42 -3.54
N ALA A 13 -2.54 5.80 -2.40
CA ALA A 13 -1.46 6.25 -1.53
C ALA A 13 -0.12 6.27 -2.25
N PHE A 14 0.22 5.21 -2.98
CA PHE A 14 1.45 5.14 -3.77
C PHE A 14 1.51 6.26 -4.83
N ARG A 15 0.42 6.51 -5.55
CA ARG A 15 0.35 7.56 -6.57
C ARG A 15 0.47 8.96 -5.95
N SER A 16 -0.16 9.21 -4.79
CA SER A 16 -0.01 10.47 -4.07
C SER A 16 1.44 10.69 -3.68
N VAL A 17 2.04 9.73 -2.98
CA VAL A 17 3.43 9.85 -2.50
C VAL A 17 4.39 10.01 -3.67
N LYS A 18 4.20 9.25 -4.76
CA LYS A 18 5.02 9.40 -5.97
C LYS A 18 4.95 10.82 -6.57
N LYS A 19 3.80 11.50 -6.50
CA LYS A 19 3.70 12.91 -6.94
C LYS A 19 4.47 13.86 -6.01
N GLU A 20 4.58 13.53 -4.73
CA GLU A 20 5.21 14.37 -3.72
C GLU A 20 6.75 14.25 -3.73
N VAL A 21 7.27 13.02 -3.88
CA VAL A 21 8.72 12.75 -3.78
C VAL A 21 9.36 12.28 -5.09
N GLY A 22 8.58 12.22 -6.18
CA GLY A 22 9.03 11.71 -7.48
C GLY A 22 9.23 10.19 -7.50
N ASP A 23 10.00 9.68 -8.47
CA ASP A 23 10.30 8.25 -8.67
C ASP A 23 11.34 7.67 -7.69
N ASN A 24 11.64 8.37 -6.59
CA ASN A 24 12.57 7.89 -5.58
C ASN A 24 11.92 6.80 -4.72
N LYS A 25 12.25 5.53 -5.03
CA LYS A 25 11.73 4.36 -4.32
C LYS A 25 11.97 4.38 -2.80
N HIS A 26 13.11 4.91 -2.36
CA HIS A 26 13.42 4.99 -0.94
C HIS A 26 12.53 6.03 -0.24
N ALA A 27 12.42 7.23 -0.82
CA ALA A 27 11.54 8.28 -0.29
C ALA A 27 10.06 7.85 -0.29
N ILE A 28 9.61 7.17 -1.35
CA ILE A 28 8.24 6.64 -1.42
C ILE A 28 7.99 5.66 -0.27
N ARG A 29 8.93 4.76 0.00
CA ARG A 29 8.82 3.77 1.07
C ARG A 29 8.72 4.43 2.44
N GLU A 30 9.59 5.39 2.73
CA GLU A 30 9.60 6.08 4.03
C GLU A 30 8.31 6.87 4.26
N VAL A 31 7.85 7.63 3.25
CA VAL A 31 6.59 8.38 3.37
C VAL A 31 5.38 7.45 3.51
N LEU A 32 5.32 6.37 2.73
CA LEU A 32 4.24 5.37 2.87
C LEU A 32 4.25 4.69 4.23
N LYS A 33 5.43 4.41 4.79
CA LYS A 33 5.57 3.84 6.13
C LYS A 33 4.99 4.78 7.18
N THR A 34 5.39 6.05 7.17
CA THR A 34 4.86 7.07 8.09
C THR A 34 3.34 7.20 7.97
N ARG A 35 2.82 7.35 6.74
CA ARG A 35 1.37 7.47 6.50
C ARG A 35 0.59 6.26 6.96
N ARG A 36 1.15 5.06 6.79
CA ARG A 36 0.53 3.81 7.23
C ARG A 36 0.51 3.70 8.76
N ASP A 37 1.53 4.21 9.44
CA ASP A 37 1.56 4.26 10.91
C ASP A 37 0.54 5.27 11.48
N GLU A 38 0.22 6.34 10.74
CA GLU A 38 -0.76 7.36 11.13
C GLU A 38 -2.21 7.03 10.68
N ASP A 39 -2.39 6.38 9.52
CA ASP A 39 -3.69 5.99 8.95
C ASP A 39 -3.93 4.49 9.13
N ARG A 40 -4.75 4.16 10.14
CA ARG A 40 -5.17 2.79 10.45
C ARG A 40 -5.86 2.09 9.27
N ASP A 41 -6.62 2.81 8.46
CA ASP A 41 -7.32 2.21 7.32
C ASP A 41 -6.34 1.92 6.18
N LEU A 42 -5.34 2.77 5.97
CA LEU A 42 -4.22 2.49 5.07
C LEU A 42 -3.38 1.29 5.55
N PHE A 43 -3.16 1.17 6.87
CA PHE A 43 -2.51 -0.02 7.45
C PHE A 43 -3.26 -1.31 7.12
N GLU A 44 -4.56 -1.36 7.37
CA GLU A 44 -5.37 -2.54 7.07
C GLU A 44 -5.40 -2.84 5.56
N ALA A 45 -5.43 -1.82 4.70
CA ALA A 45 -5.33 -1.98 3.25
C ALA A 45 -4.00 -2.63 2.83
N PHE A 46 -2.86 -2.17 3.36
CA PHE A 46 -1.54 -2.78 3.08
C PHE A 46 -1.46 -4.23 3.57
N LYS A 47 -2.02 -4.51 4.74
CA LYS A 47 -2.07 -5.87 5.31
C LYS A 47 -2.89 -6.81 4.43
N GLN A 48 -4.07 -6.38 3.98
CA GLN A 48 -4.94 -7.16 3.11
C GLN A 48 -4.29 -7.44 1.74
N VAL A 49 -3.67 -6.43 1.13
CA VAL A 49 -2.90 -6.61 -0.12
C VAL A 49 -1.74 -7.59 0.08
N GLY A 50 -1.02 -7.51 1.20
CA GLY A 50 0.05 -8.46 1.53
C GLY A 50 -0.44 -9.90 1.71
N GLN A 51 -1.63 -10.09 2.28
CA GLN A 51 -2.26 -11.41 2.38
C GLN A 51 -2.73 -11.93 1.02
N LEU A 52 -3.28 -11.07 0.17
CA LEU A 52 -3.68 -11.41 -1.20
C LEU A 52 -2.48 -11.91 -2.01
N MET A 53 -1.35 -11.18 -1.96
CA MET A 53 -0.11 -11.56 -2.65
C MET A 53 0.42 -12.94 -2.20
N GLN A 54 0.37 -13.22 -0.89
CA GLN A 54 0.78 -14.53 -0.35
C GLN A 54 -0.15 -15.66 -0.82
N ARG A 55 -1.47 -15.44 -0.85
CA ARG A 55 -2.44 -16.41 -1.37
C ARG A 55 -2.20 -16.71 -2.85
N THR A 56 -1.92 -15.68 -3.66
CA THR A 56 -1.62 -15.87 -5.08
C THR A 56 -0.29 -16.58 -5.33
N GLN A 57 0.68 -16.49 -4.41
CA GLN A 57 1.96 -17.20 -4.53
C GLN A 57 1.88 -18.68 -4.09
N GLN A 58 0.91 -19.06 -3.27
CA GLN A 58 0.73 -20.45 -2.82
C GLN A 58 -0.20 -21.30 -3.71
N GLY A 59 -0.90 -20.67 -4.66
CA GLY A 59 -1.83 -21.34 -5.58
C GLY A 59 -1.22 -21.80 -6.91
N HIS A 60 0.11 -21.79 -7.05
CA HIS A 60 0.86 -22.20 -8.24
C HIS A 60 1.84 -23.33 -7.93
#